data_AF-A0A1U9LJI0-F1
#
_entry.id   AF-A0A1U9LJI0-F1
#
_cell.length_a   1.000
_cell.length_b   1.000
_cell.length_c   1.000
_cell.angle_alpha   90.00
_cell.angle_beta   90.00
_cell.angle_gamma   90.00
#
_symmetry.space_group_name_H-M   'P 1'
#
loop_
_entity.id
_entity.type
_entity.pdbx_description
1 polymer ?
#
loop_
_entity_poly.entity_id
_entity_poly.type
_entity_poly.pdbx_seq_one_letter_code
_entity_poly.pdbx_strand_id
1 'polypeptide(L)'
;MFNRKADTTAYAEGPPGVCGVVVMLISPEGRVEATSSDFDRSGYGGFKLSASQLIRCKRSLARTLAEQSMSTALFEALDGHTLDTILEDTYKKGWVRHIVYIGHKNPEEDER
;
A
#
# COMPACT_ATOMS: atom_id res chain seq x y z
N MET A 1 -2.77 8.88 -20.91
CA MET A 1 -3.97 9.47 -20.28
C MET A 1 -4.37 8.52 -19.14
N PHE A 2 -3.88 8.76 -17.93
CA PHE A 2 -4.15 7.89 -16.78
C PHE A 2 -5.57 8.15 -16.27
N ASN A 3 -6.42 7.13 -16.37
CA ASN A 3 -7.84 7.21 -16.08
C ASN A 3 -8.06 7.41 -14.57
N ARG A 4 -8.40 8.64 -14.17
CA ARG A 4 -8.82 8.97 -12.80
C ARG A 4 -10.23 8.45 -12.56
N LYS A 5 -10.37 7.18 -12.22
CA LYS A 5 -11.46 6.77 -11.34
C LYS A 5 -10.90 6.75 -9.93
N ALA A 6 -11.33 7.72 -9.12
CA ALA A 6 -11.20 7.63 -7.68
C ALA A 6 -11.89 6.33 -7.27
N ASP A 7 -11.09 5.35 -6.86
CA ASP A 7 -11.53 4.02 -6.47
C ASP A 7 -12.14 4.09 -5.06
N THR A 8 -13.35 4.66 -4.97
CA THR A 8 -14.10 4.84 -3.73
C THR A 8 -14.84 3.58 -3.28
N THR A 9 -14.42 2.41 -3.75
CA THR A 9 -14.93 1.09 -3.34
C THR A 9 -13.86 0.08 -2.89
N ALA A 10 -12.56 0.41 -2.92
CA ALA A 10 -11.51 -0.60 -2.79
C ALA A 10 -11.01 -0.88 -1.36
N TYR A 11 -11.82 -1.58 -0.57
CA TYR A 11 -11.30 -2.77 0.14
C TYR A 11 -11.57 -4.00 -0.72
N ALA A 12 -11.32 -3.84 -2.03
CA ALA A 12 -11.48 -4.88 -3.02
C ALA A 12 -10.72 -6.10 -2.52
N GLU A 13 -11.47 -7.18 -2.37
CA GLU A 13 -11.00 -8.48 -1.97
C GLU A 13 -9.74 -8.80 -2.75
N GLY A 14 -8.58 -8.82 -2.07
CA GLY A 14 -7.39 -9.37 -2.70
C GLY A 14 -7.70 -10.81 -3.14
N PRO A 15 -6.99 -11.30 -4.17
CA PRO A 15 -7.25 -12.61 -4.76
C PRO A 15 -7.28 -13.73 -3.70
N PRO A 16 -7.97 -14.85 -3.97
CA PRO A 16 -7.97 -15.98 -3.06
C PRO A 16 -6.55 -16.56 -2.89
N GLY A 17 -6.26 -17.15 -1.74
CA GLY A 17 -4.97 -17.79 -1.47
C GLY A 17 -3.84 -16.83 -1.10
N VAL A 18 -4.10 -15.53 -0.96
CA VAL A 18 -3.07 -14.56 -0.55
C VAL A 18 -2.48 -14.90 0.83
N CYS A 19 -1.16 -15.02 0.87
CA CYS A 19 -0.39 -15.20 2.10
C CYS A 19 0.32 -13.92 2.55
N GLY A 20 0.51 -12.95 1.66
CA GLY A 20 1.06 -11.64 2.00
C GLY A 20 0.80 -10.58 0.94
N VAL A 21 1.03 -9.33 1.32
CA VAL A 21 0.90 -8.16 0.46
C VAL A 21 2.20 -7.38 0.51
N VAL A 22 2.66 -6.94 -0.66
CA VAL A 22 3.73 -5.94 -0.79
C VAL A 22 3.15 -4.72 -1.48
N VAL A 23 3.44 -3.54 -0.96
CA VAL A 23 3.03 -2.25 -1.53
C VAL A 23 4.24 -1.39 -1.76
N MET A 24 4.38 -0.87 -2.98
CA MET A 24 5.41 0.08 -3.36
C MET A 24 4.76 1.42 -3.69
N LEU A 25 5.38 2.50 -3.25
CA LEU A 25 5.04 3.86 -3.65
C LEU A 25 6.01 4.32 -4.74
N ILE A 26 5.47 4.68 -5.90
CA ILE A 26 6.25 5.04 -7.08
C ILE A 26 6.00 6.52 -7.39
N SER A 27 7.07 7.30 -7.47
CA SER A 27 7.01 8.72 -7.84
C SER A 27 6.65 8.92 -9.32
N PRO A 28 6.20 10.12 -9.73
CA PRO A 28 5.91 10.46 -11.12
C PRO A 28 7.11 10.22 -12.07
N GLU A 29 8.32 10.27 -11.52
CA GLU A 29 9.59 9.99 -12.22
C GLU A 29 9.88 8.49 -12.38
N GLY A 30 9.03 7.62 -11.83
CA GLY A 30 9.13 6.16 -11.93
C GLY A 30 10.07 5.53 -10.91
N ARG A 31 10.47 6.24 -9.85
CA ARG A 31 11.31 5.69 -8.78
C ARG A 31 10.47 5.11 -7.66
N VAL A 32 10.95 4.04 -7.04
CA VAL A 32 10.33 3.50 -5.82
C VAL A 32 10.85 4.31 -4.64
N GLU A 33 9.95 5.05 -4.00
CA GLU A 33 10.29 5.97 -2.91
C GLU A 33 10.01 5.35 -1.54
N ALA A 34 9.12 4.37 -1.46
CA ALA A 34 8.87 3.61 -0.23
C ALA A 34 8.34 2.22 -0.58
N THR A 35 8.61 1.25 0.29
CA THR A 35 8.07 -0.12 0.19
C THR A 35 7.63 -0.60 1.56
N SER A 36 6.51 -1.31 1.62
CA SER A 36 6.01 -1.98 2.82
C SER A 36 5.47 -3.36 2.47
N SER A 37 5.56 -4.31 3.40
CA SER A 37 5.05 -5.66 3.22
C SER A 37 4.41 -6.18 4.49
N ASP A 38 3.36 -6.98 4.36
CA ASP A 38 2.66 -7.61 5.48
C ASP A 38 2.30 -9.06 5.15
N PHE A 39 2.72 -9.96 6.03
CA PHE A 39 2.48 -11.41 5.95
C PHE A 39 1.75 -11.93 7.19
N ASP A 40 1.29 -11.04 8.08
CA ASP A 40 0.59 -11.45 9.28
C ASP A 40 -0.74 -12.12 8.87
N ARG A 41 -1.00 -13.27 9.48
CA ARG A 41 -2.19 -14.10 9.30
C ARG A 41 -3.39 -13.58 10.08
N SER A 42 -3.20 -12.59 10.95
CA SER A 42 -4.24 -11.90 11.68
C SER A 42 -4.97 -10.88 10.79
N GLY A 43 -6.27 -10.73 11.00
CA GLY A 43 -7.12 -9.81 10.25
C GLY A 43 -8.06 -9.03 11.14
N TYR A 44 -8.58 -7.92 10.60
CA TYR A 44 -9.68 -7.20 11.22
C TYR A 44 -10.97 -7.99 11.01
N GLY A 45 -11.81 -8.10 12.05
CA GLY A 45 -13.07 -8.83 11.97
C GLY A 45 -13.93 -8.34 10.80
N GLY A 46 -14.44 -9.26 9.99
CA GLY A 46 -15.27 -8.94 8.81
C GLY A 46 -14.48 -8.59 7.54
N PHE A 47 -13.15 -8.46 7.60
CA PHE A 47 -12.30 -8.24 6.42
C PHE A 47 -11.66 -9.55 5.96
N LYS A 48 -11.49 -9.70 4.64
CA LYS A 48 -10.57 -10.71 4.11
C LYS A 48 -9.15 -10.43 4.58
N LEU A 49 -8.34 -11.48 4.70
CA LEU A 49 -6.98 -11.35 5.17
C LEU A 49 -6.17 -10.36 4.32
N SER A 50 -6.22 -10.51 2.99
CA SER A 50 -5.54 -9.62 2.04
C SER A 50 -5.90 -8.14 2.21
N ALA A 51 -7.17 -7.84 2.56
CA ALA A 51 -7.60 -6.49 2.85
C ALA A 51 -7.00 -5.97 4.17
N SER A 52 -6.94 -6.82 5.20
CA SER A 52 -6.32 -6.46 6.48
C SER A 52 -4.81 -6.21 6.34
N GLN A 53 -4.12 -7.07 5.59
CA GLN A 53 -2.71 -6.93 5.27
C GLN A 53 -2.46 -5.63 4.48
N LEU A 54 -3.29 -5.33 3.47
CA LEU A 54 -3.18 -4.10 2.70
C LEU A 54 -3.38 -2.84 3.55
N ILE A 55 -4.32 -2.84 4.52
CA ILE A 55 -4.50 -1.73 5.46
C ILE A 55 -3.23 -1.49 6.27
N ARG A 56 -2.62 -2.56 6.81
CA ARG A 56 -1.37 -2.46 7.57
C ARG A 56 -0.21 -1.98 6.70
N CYS A 57 -0.08 -2.52 5.49
CA CYS A 57 0.93 -2.07 4.52
C CYS A 57 0.83 -0.58 4.24
N LYS A 58 -0.38 -0.03 4.01
CA LYS A 58 -0.55 1.40 3.73
C LYS A 58 -0.06 2.28 4.88
N ARG A 59 -0.41 1.94 6.12
CA ARG A 59 0.05 2.67 7.31
C ARG A 59 1.58 2.60 7.46
N SER A 60 2.14 1.40 7.27
CA SER A 60 3.58 1.20 7.30
C SER A 60 4.30 1.93 6.15
N LEU A 61 3.68 2.01 4.97
CA LEU A 61 4.22 2.72 3.80
C LEU A 61 4.31 4.23 4.05
N ALA A 62 3.27 4.84 4.60
CA ALA A 62 3.27 6.26 4.97
C ALA A 62 4.41 6.57 5.97
N ARG A 63 4.55 5.72 6.99
CA ARG A 63 5.62 5.82 7.98
C ARG A 63 6.99 5.71 7.33
N THR A 64 7.19 4.70 6.48
CA THR A 64 8.46 4.43 5.79
C THR A 64 8.86 5.59 4.89
N LEU A 65 7.92 6.13 4.11
CA LEU A 65 8.16 7.30 3.27
C LEU A 65 8.65 8.49 4.10
N ALA A 66 7.93 8.80 5.18
CA ALA A 66 8.27 9.93 6.03
C ALA A 66 9.65 9.75 6.67
N GLU A 67 9.90 8.60 7.29
CA GLU A 67 11.18 8.26 7.93
C GLU A 67 12.38 8.37 6.97
N GLN A 68 12.20 8.01 5.70
CA GLN A 68 13.25 8.09 4.68
C GLN A 68 13.45 9.50 4.11
N SER A 69 12.42 10.34 4.13
CA SER A 69 12.41 11.63 3.41
C SER A 69 12.70 12.83 4.30
N MET A 70 12.61 12.69 5.63
CA MET A 70 12.78 13.81 6.57
C MET A 70 13.75 13.48 7.71
N SER A 71 14.12 14.50 8.48
CA SER A 71 14.97 14.29 9.67
C SER A 71 14.20 13.54 10.76
N THR A 72 14.93 12.77 11.58
CA THR A 72 14.35 12.01 12.71
C THR A 72 13.50 12.88 13.63
N ALA A 73 13.98 14.09 13.96
CA ALA A 73 13.25 15.02 14.81
C ALA A 73 11.91 15.47 14.21
N LEU A 74 11.83 15.65 12.89
CA LEU A 74 10.57 15.97 12.22
C LEU A 74 9.64 14.76 12.20
N PHE A 75 10.17 13.59 11.89
CA PHE A 75 9.39 12.35 11.85
C PHE A 75 8.74 12.01 13.20
N GLU A 76 9.49 12.14 14.30
CA GLU A 76 8.99 11.87 15.66
C GLU A 76 7.90 12.86 16.10
N ALA A 77 7.84 14.05 15.50
CA ALA A 77 6.81 15.04 15.77
C ALA A 77 5.48 14.77 15.03
N LEU A 78 5.46 13.85 14.06
CA LEU A 78 4.26 13.55 13.27
C LEU A 78 3.40 12.48 13.95
N ASP A 79 2.08 12.69 13.91
CA ASP A 79 1.11 11.68 14.29
C ASP A 79 0.68 10.80 13.10
N GLY A 80 -0.01 9.69 13.39
CA GLY A 80 -0.47 8.77 12.37
C GLY A 80 -1.43 9.41 11.34
N HIS A 81 -2.26 10.36 11.77
CA HIS A 81 -3.19 11.03 10.86
C HIS A 81 -2.46 11.92 9.85
N THR A 82 -1.41 12.60 10.29
CA THR A 82 -0.56 13.44 9.44
C THR A 82 0.19 12.58 8.43
N LEU A 83 0.73 11.43 8.86
CA LEU A 83 1.38 10.48 7.96
C LEU A 83 0.42 9.96 6.88
N ASP A 84 -0.80 9.57 7.25
CA ASP A 84 -1.82 9.12 6.31
C ASP A 84 -2.17 10.26 5.33
N THR A 85 -2.28 11.50 5.81
CA THR A 85 -2.56 12.68 4.97
C THR A 85 -1.43 12.96 3.98
N ILE A 86 -0.17 12.87 4.42
CA ILE A 86 1.02 13.01 3.54
C ILE A 86 0.93 11.98 2.42
N LEU A 87 0.65 10.71 2.75
CA LEU A 87 0.53 9.66 1.75
C LEU A 87 -0.60 9.95 0.76
N GLU A 88 -1.78 10.35 1.23
CA GLU A 88 -2.90 10.71 0.34
C GLU A 88 -2.59 11.91 -0.56
N ASP A 89 -1.85 12.90 -0.06
CA ASP A 89 -1.42 14.05 -0.85
C ASP A 89 -0.40 13.68 -1.93
N THR A 90 0.46 12.67 -1.71
CA THR A 90 1.35 12.18 -2.78
C THR A 90 0.55 11.67 -3.98
N TYR A 91 -0.55 10.95 -3.77
CA TYR A 91 -1.39 10.46 -4.86
C TYR A 91 -2.01 11.62 -5.65
N LYS A 92 -2.40 12.71 -4.99
CA LYS A 92 -2.90 13.92 -5.67
C LYS A 92 -1.82 14.58 -6.53
N LYS A 93 -0.53 14.35 -6.24
CA LYS A 93 0.62 14.82 -7.01
C LYS A 93 1.05 13.85 -8.12
N GLY A 94 0.30 12.77 -8.35
CA GLY A 94 0.56 11.83 -9.44
C GLY A 94 1.44 10.64 -9.06
N TRP A 95 1.75 10.48 -7.79
CA TRP A 95 2.40 9.27 -7.28
C TRP A 95 1.41 8.11 -7.36
N VAL A 96 1.93 6.90 -7.56
CA VAL A 96 1.09 5.71 -7.71
C VAL A 96 1.51 4.62 -6.73
N ARG A 97 0.52 3.88 -6.22
CA ARG A 97 0.77 2.66 -5.46
C ARG A 97 0.79 1.46 -6.40
N HIS A 98 1.80 0.61 -6.26
CA HIS A 98 1.82 -0.71 -6.90
C HIS A 98 1.66 -1.77 -5.82
N ILE A 99 0.65 -2.64 -5.97
CA ILE A 99 0.30 -3.67 -4.99
C ILE A 99 0.62 -5.03 -5.60
N VAL A 100 1.43 -5.82 -4.89
CA VAL A 100 1.77 -7.19 -5.26
C VAL A 100 1.19 -8.12 -4.22
N TYR A 101 0.34 -9.04 -4.67
CA TYR A 101 -0.21 -10.10 -3.82
C TYR A 101 0.69 -11.34 -3.89
N ILE A 102 1.04 -11.90 -2.74
CA ILE A 102 1.93 -13.06 -2.64
C ILE A 102 1.10 -14.31 -2.33
N GLY A 103 1.43 -15.43 -2.97
CA GLY A 103 0.81 -16.74 -2.73
C GLY A 103 -0.53 -16.98 -3.43
N HIS A 104 -1.07 -15.98 -4.14
CA HIS A 104 -2.19 -16.20 -5.05
C HIS A 104 -1.74 -16.87 -6.35
N LYS A 105 -2.61 -17.70 -6.93
CA LYS A 105 -2.42 -18.23 -8.29
C LYS A 105 -2.55 -17.10 -9.30
N ASN A 106 -1.58 -17.00 -10.21
CA ASN A 106 -1.66 -16.08 -11.33
C ASN A 106 -2.60 -16.70 -12.38
N PRO A 107 -3.78 -16.10 -12.65
CA PRO A 107 -4.74 -16.70 -13.59
C PRO A 107 -4.18 -16.81 -15.03
N GLU A 108 -3.15 -16.01 -15.38
CA GLU A 108 -2.56 -16.02 -16.73
C GLU A 108 -1.51 -17.14 -16.96
N GLU A 109 -1.02 -17.79 -15.91
CA GLU A 109 0.03 -18.82 -16.01
C GLU A 109 -0.50 -20.26 -15.82
N ASP A 110 -1.65 -20.43 -15.17
CA ASP A 110 -2.21 -21.77 -14.86
C ASP A 110 -2.97 -22.40 -16.06
N GLU A 111 -3.11 -21.71 -17.19
CA GLU A 111 -3.77 -22.20 -18.42
C GLU A 111 -2.80 -22.61 -19.54
N ARG A 112 -1.48 -22.68 -19.28
CA ARG A 112 -0.46 -23.12 -20.25
C ARG A 112 0.09 -24.52 -19.98
#